data_AF-A0A7C1G4X2-F1
#
_entry.id   AF-A0A7C1G4X2-F1
#
_cell.length_a   1.000
_cell.length_b   1.000
_cell.length_c   1.000
_cell.angle_alpha   90.00
_cell.angle_beta   90.00
_cell.angle_gamma   90.00
#
_symmetry.space_group_name_H-M   'P 1'
#
loop_
_entity.id
_entity.type
_entity.pdbx_description
1 polymer ?
#
loop_
_entity_poly.entity_id
_entity_poly.type
_entity_poly.pdbx_seq_one_letter_code
_entity_poly.pdbx_strand_id
1 'polypeptide(L)' 'MMIFWLLILIGIVLLIVWAIRQIVHREGTPAGTSRALEILQERYARGEITREQYEQMRRDLLGGASG' A
#
# COMPACT_ATOMS: atom_id res chain seq x y z
N MET A 1 26.20 -2.57 -31.41
CA MET A 1 26.74 -2.85 -30.06
C MET A 1 26.07 -2.01 -28.97
N MET A 2 25.94 -0.69 -29.14
CA MET A 2 25.28 0.19 -28.14
C MET A 2 23.74 0.06 -28.12
N ILE A 3 23.11 -0.14 -29.29
CA ILE A 3 21.65 -0.33 -29.44
C ILE A 3 21.17 -1.61 -28.73
N PHE A 4 22.01 -2.65 -28.70
CA PHE A 4 21.71 -3.90 -28.01
C PHE A 4 21.58 -3.70 -26.49
N TRP A 5 22.47 -2.90 -25.90
CA TRP A 5 22.38 -2.51 -24.49
C TRP A 5 21.15 -1.66 -24.18
N LEU A 6 20.76 -0.77 -25.10
CA LEU A 6 19.55 0.04 -24.95
C LEU A 6 18.26 -0.80 -24.97
N LEU A 7 18.18 -1.80 -25.85
CA LEU A 7 17.05 -2.73 -25.90
C LEU A 7 16.94 -3.57 -24.62
N ILE A 8 18.07 -4.04 -24.08
CA ILE A 8 18.12 -4.74 -22.79
C ILE A 8 17.61 -3.84 -21.66
N LEU A 9 18.08 -2.59 -21.60
CA LEU A 9 17.67 -1.64 -20.58
C LEU A 9 16.15 -1.39 -20.61
N ILE A 10 15.60 -1.17 -21.81
CA ILE A 10 14.16 -0.97 -22.00
C ILE A 10 13.37 -2.21 -21.56
N GLY A 11 13.84 -3.41 -21.91
CA GLY A 11 13.23 -4.67 -21.46
C GLY A 11 13.21 -4.83 -19.95
N ILE A 12 14.32 -4.48 -19.27
CA ILE A 12 14.42 -4.52 -17.80
C ILE A 12 13.47 -3.51 -17.17
N VAL A 13 13.42 -2.28 -17.68
CA VAL A 13 12.49 -1.25 -17.16
C VAL A 13 11.04 -1.70 -17.30
N LEU A 14 10.66 -2.27 -18.44
CA LEU A 14 9.32 -2.82 -18.64
C LEU A 14 9.01 -3.98 -17.68
N LEU A 15 9.96 -4.88 -17.43
CA LEU A 15 9.82 -5.95 -16.45
C LEU A 15 9.62 -5.42 -15.03
N ILE A 16 10.40 -4.42 -14.62
CA ILE A 16 10.28 -3.80 -13.29
C ILE A 16 8.92 -3.11 -13.16
N VAL A 17 8.51 -2.32 -14.15
CA VAL A 17 7.20 -1.62 -14.15
C VAL A 17 6.05 -2.64 -14.13
N TRP A 18 6.16 -3.73 -14.88
CA TRP A 18 5.15 -4.80 -14.88
C TRP A 18 5.12 -5.55 -13.55
N ALA A 19 6.27 -5.84 -12.94
CA ALA A 19 6.37 -6.49 -11.64
C ALA A 19 5.76 -5.62 -10.54
N ILE A 20 6.08 -4.31 -10.49
CA ILE A 20 5.48 -3.37 -9.53
C ILE A 20 3.98 -3.27 -9.77
N ARG A 21 3.53 -3.14 -11.02
CA ARG A 21 2.10 -3.13 -11.34
C ARG A 21 1.40 -4.41 -10.92
N GLN A 22 2.04 -5.57 -11.04
CA GLN A 22 1.49 -6.85 -10.58
C GLN A 22 1.47 -6.94 -9.05
N ILE A 23 2.45 -6.37 -8.35
CA ILE A 23 2.46 -6.31 -6.88
C ILE A 23 1.34 -5.38 -6.39
N VAL A 24 1.18 -4.22 -7.03
CA VAL A 24 0.12 -3.24 -6.73
C VAL A 24 -1.27 -3.75 -7.17
N HIS A 25 -1.39 -4.50 -8.27
CA HIS A 25 -2.66 -5.12 -8.71
C HIS A 25 -2.98 -6.43 -7.97
N ARG A 26 -2.02 -7.05 -7.28
CA ARG A 26 -2.27 -8.15 -6.32
C ARG A 26 -2.79 -7.65 -4.97
N GLU A 27 -3.01 -6.34 -4.80
CA GLU A 27 -3.80 -5.76 -3.71
C GLU A 27 -5.32 -5.76 -3.97
N GLY A 28 -5.82 -6.71 -4.76
CA GLY A 28 -7.12 -7.29 -4.45
C GLY A 28 -6.90 -8.41 -3.43
N THR A 29 -6.62 -8.17 -2.14
CA THR A 29 -7.57 -7.89 -1.02
C THR A 29 -6.73 -7.85 0.29
N PRO A 30 -6.97 -7.08 1.39
CA PRO A 30 -7.96 -6.05 1.68
C PRO A 30 -7.28 -4.67 1.84
N ALA A 31 -7.05 -3.95 0.74
CA ALA A 31 -6.47 -2.61 0.78
C ALA A 31 -7.32 -1.59 1.58
N GLY A 32 -8.59 -1.89 1.86
CA GLY A 32 -9.45 -1.04 2.70
C GLY A 32 -8.94 -0.92 4.15
N THR A 33 -8.51 -2.01 4.78
CA THR A 33 -8.10 -2.01 6.19
C THR A 33 -6.72 -1.39 6.37
N SER A 34 -5.75 -1.73 5.51
CA SER A 34 -4.42 -1.12 5.55
C SER A 34 -4.48 0.38 5.27
N ARG A 35 -5.25 0.79 4.25
CA ARG A 35 -5.44 2.22 3.94
C ARG A 35 -6.23 2.94 5.02
N ALA A 36 -7.24 2.31 5.62
CA ALA A 36 -7.97 2.89 6.76
C ALA A 36 -7.06 3.06 7.98
N LEU A 37 -6.18 2.09 8.28
CA LEU A 37 -5.18 2.20 9.34
C LEU A 37 -4.14 3.29 9.06
N GLU A 38 -3.71 3.43 7.82
CA GLU A 38 -2.75 4.48 7.40
C GLU A 38 -3.37 5.89 7.57
N ILE A 39 -4.61 6.07 7.13
CA ILE A 39 -5.38 7.32 7.32
C ILE A 39 -5.59 7.61 8.82
N LEU A 40 -5.87 6.57 9.62
CA LEU A 40 -6.07 6.69 11.05
C LEU A 40 -4.77 7.11 11.77
N GLN A 41 -3.63 6.53 11.37
CA GLN A 41 -2.32 6.89 11.90
C GLN A 41 -1.93 8.32 11.54
N GLU A 42 -2.23 8.76 10.31
CA GLU A 42 -1.94 10.12 9.86
C GLU A 42 -2.73 11.17 10.68
N ARG A 43 -4.02 10.92 10.96
CA ARG A 43 -4.85 11.82 11.79
C ARG A 43 -4.38 11.87 13.24
N TYR A 44 -3.91 10.74 13.78
CA TYR A 44 -3.30 10.70 15.12
C TYR A 44 -2.00 11.51 15.17
N ALA A 45 -1.15 11.38 14.14
CA ALA A 45 0.09 12.17 14.02
C ALA A 45 -0.17 13.68 13.87
N ARG A 46 -1.26 14.05 13.19
CA ARG A 46 -1.74 15.43 13.12
C ARG A 46 -2.38 15.94 14.42
N GLY A 47 -2.65 15.06 15.38
CA GLY A 47 -3.35 15.39 16.63
C GLY A 47 -4.86 15.63 16.47
N GLU A 48 -5.44 15.26 15.33
CA GLU A 48 -6.89 15.40 15.07
C GLU A 48 -7.72 14.38 15.87
N ILE A 49 -7.10 13.28 16.30
CA ILE A 49 -7.70 12.25 17.14
C ILE A 49 -6.80 11.91 18.32
N THR A 50 -7.43 11.68 19.48
CA THR A 50 -6.76 11.26 20.71
C THR A 50 -6.39 9.78 20.64
N ARG A 51 -5.41 9.36 21.45
CA ARG A 51 -4.95 7.97 21.54
C ARG A 51 -6.09 6.98 21.79
N GLU A 52 -7.05 7.33 22.64
CA GLU A 52 -8.22 6.48 22.93
C GLU A 52 -9.07 6.24 21.67
N GLN A 53 -9.33 7.29 20.89
CA GLN A 53 -10.07 7.19 19.63
C GLN A 53 -9.31 6.36 18.58
N TYR A 54 -7.99 6.55 18.49
CA TYR A 54 -7.13 5.75 17.63
C TYR A 54 -7.18 4.26 17.99
N GLU A 55 -7.06 3.92 19.28
CA GLU A 55 -7.10 2.53 19.72
C GLU A 55 -8.47 1.88 19.50
N GLN A 56 -9.56 2.62 19.68
CA GLN A 56 -10.91 2.11 19.47
C GLN A 56 -11.18 1.81 17.99
N MET A 57 -10.86 2.75 17.09
CA MET A 57 -11.02 2.56 15.63
C MET A 57 -10.05 1.51 15.10
N ARG A 58 -8.82 1.44 15.61
CA ARG A 58 -7.84 0.40 15.24
C ARG A 58 -8.34 -1.00 15.63
N ARG A 59 -8.93 -1.17 16.81
CA ARG A 59 -9.52 -2.45 17.25
C ARG A 59 -10.71 -2.84 16.38
N ASP A 60 -11.56 -1.88 16.01
CA ASP A 60 -12.72 -2.09 15.14
C ASP A 60 -12.30 -2.53 13.72
N LEU A 61 -11.30 -1.86 13.15
CA LEU A 61 -10.73 -2.19 11.83
C LEU A 61 -10.01 -3.55 11.81
N LEU A 62 -9.35 -3.94 12.91
CA LEU A 62 -8.69 -5.24 13.05
C LEU A 62 -9.68 -6.38 13.35
N GLY A 63 -10.74 -6.11 14.11
CA GLY A 63 -11.79 -7.08 14.45
C GLY A 63 -12.79 -7.33 13.32
N GLY A 64 -13.01 -6.33 12.44
CA GLY A 64 -13.83 -6.46 11.24
C GLY A 64 -13.14 -7.19 10.08
N ALA A 65 -11.81 -7.37 10.13
CA ALA A 65 -11.03 -8.03 9.06
C ALA A 65 -11.09 -9.57 9.09
N SER A 66 -11.70 -10.16 10.13
CA SER A 66 -11.85 -11.62 10.30
C SER A 66 -13.24 -12.17 9.93
N GLY A 67 -14.12 -11.35 9.32
CA GLY A 67 -15.47 -11.74 8.90
C GLY A 67 -15.61 -11.87 7.39
#